data_AF-A0ABD2TKN6-F1
#
_entry.id   AF-A0ABD2TKN6-F1
#
_cell.length_a   1.000
_cell.length_b   1.000
_cell.length_c   1.000
_cell.angle_alpha   90.00
_cell.angle_beta   90.00
_cell.angle_gamma   90.00
#
_symmetry.space_group_name_H-M   'P 1'
#
loop_
_entity.id
_entity.type
_entity.pdbx_description
1 polymer ?
#
loop_
_entity_poly.entity_id
_entity_poly.type
_entity_poly.pdbx_seq_one_letter_code
_entity_poly.pdbx_strand_id
1 'polypeptide(L)'
;MSKPVWKQADPRFVWNKNLLEELVENMLDGFVIPLLQGSFQTGHLKLKDSPATIALISRRCTRRLGTRLWRRGANLEGDAANFIETEQLLEFEGFRSSFLQIRGSIPLLWEQIVDLSYKPRLNIIDHEETPKVVERHFHDLLQRYGHVVAVDLTNKQGDEGLLSAAYAAEIQKLSSVRYVSFDFHHCCGGSNFDNIQLLYDQIAEDFEKNGYFLIDTEEKIILEQRGVIRSNCIDSLDRTNVTQSYLARKSLDSQLQRLGALSCISMFTEDFEIFKTMWVEQGDEISLEYSGTHALKRDLVRYGKQTMTGLIKDGMSAISRYFLNNFQDGIRQDAADLISGRYSVNRDSPSPFGNNGFDSLSYLPVASALLIGGLTVTNITINQGRNTNSILSSAVCAGVTAGVMALVKSNGRQICSRPRLCGLL
;
A
#
# COMPACT_ATOMS: atom_id res chain seq x y z
N MET A 1 -29.27 -26.13 -7.55
CA MET A 1 -28.43 -25.84 -6.37
C MET A 1 -27.49 -24.71 -6.74
N SER A 2 -27.38 -23.67 -5.93
CA SER A 2 -26.42 -22.60 -6.15
C SER A 2 -25.00 -23.18 -6.15
N LYS A 3 -24.09 -22.63 -6.96
CA LYS A 3 -22.68 -23.04 -6.94
C LYS A 3 -22.13 -22.85 -5.52
N PRO A 4 -21.28 -23.76 -5.01
CA PRO A 4 -20.53 -23.54 -3.76
C PRO A 4 -19.84 -22.18 -3.75
N VAL A 5 -19.81 -21.51 -2.59
CA VAL A 5 -19.28 -20.13 -2.45
C VAL A 5 -17.87 -20.01 -3.02
N TRP A 6 -17.01 -20.98 -2.74
CA TRP A 6 -15.62 -20.97 -3.22
C TRP A 6 -15.48 -21.07 -4.75
N LYS A 7 -16.44 -21.72 -5.44
CA LYS A 7 -16.46 -21.81 -6.91
C LYS A 7 -16.93 -20.50 -7.56
N GLN A 8 -17.46 -19.56 -6.78
CA GLN A 8 -17.87 -18.22 -7.22
C GLN A 8 -16.80 -17.16 -6.89
N ALA A 9 -15.86 -17.47 -5.99
CA ALA A 9 -14.85 -16.52 -5.55
C ALA A 9 -13.83 -16.22 -6.65
N ASP A 10 -13.39 -14.97 -6.73
CA ASP A 10 -12.24 -14.62 -7.57
C ASP A 10 -10.95 -15.15 -6.92
N PRO A 11 -10.24 -16.10 -7.55
CA PRO A 11 -9.06 -16.74 -6.97
C PRO A 11 -7.93 -15.75 -6.65
N ARG A 12 -7.92 -14.56 -7.28
CA ARG A 12 -6.94 -13.50 -7.02
C ARG A 12 -7.02 -12.93 -5.61
N PHE A 13 -8.16 -13.09 -4.92
CA PHE A 13 -8.42 -12.51 -3.60
C PHE A 13 -8.65 -13.56 -2.51
N VAL A 14 -8.64 -14.85 -2.85
CA VAL A 14 -8.76 -15.93 -1.86
C VAL A 14 -7.42 -16.08 -1.13
N TRP A 15 -7.30 -15.44 0.03
CA TRP A 15 -6.07 -15.36 0.81
C TRP A 15 -5.62 -16.73 1.34
N ASN A 16 -6.56 -17.54 1.81
CA ASN A 16 -6.32 -18.88 2.34
C ASN A 16 -6.38 -19.98 1.28
N LYS A 17 -6.23 -19.66 -0.03
CA LYS A 17 -6.41 -20.62 -1.13
C LYS A 17 -5.62 -21.91 -0.91
N ASN A 18 -4.33 -21.80 -0.60
CA ASN A 18 -3.43 -22.93 -0.37
C ASN A 18 -3.89 -23.81 0.82
N LEU A 19 -4.42 -23.19 1.88
CA LEU A 19 -4.95 -23.92 3.05
C LEU A 19 -6.25 -24.67 2.75
N LEU A 20 -6.95 -24.27 1.69
CA LEU A 20 -8.21 -24.87 1.28
C LEU A 20 -8.04 -26.02 0.27
N GLU A 21 -6.84 -26.22 -0.29
CA GLU A 21 -6.60 -27.19 -1.37
C GLU A 21 -7.00 -28.62 -0.96
N GLU A 22 -6.58 -29.08 0.22
CA GLU A 22 -6.93 -30.40 0.72
C GLU A 22 -8.45 -30.58 0.91
N LEU A 23 -9.16 -29.53 1.35
CA LEU A 23 -10.62 -29.57 1.48
C LEU A 23 -11.32 -29.64 0.12
N VAL A 24 -10.79 -28.93 -0.87
CA VAL A 24 -11.28 -28.95 -2.25
C VAL A 24 -11.06 -30.32 -2.89
N GLU A 25 -9.87 -30.92 -2.72
CA GLU A 25 -9.53 -32.24 -3.24
C GLU A 25 -10.42 -33.35 -2.65
N ASN A 26 -10.76 -33.23 -1.36
CA ASN A 26 -11.67 -34.16 -0.68
C ASN A 26 -13.16 -33.87 -0.93
N MET A 27 -13.49 -32.94 -1.84
CA MET A 27 -14.86 -32.53 -2.19
C MET A 27 -15.71 -32.08 -1.00
N LEU A 28 -15.08 -31.46 0.00
CA LEU A 28 -15.73 -30.95 1.20
C LEU A 28 -16.28 -29.54 0.99
N ASP A 29 -17.06 -29.35 -0.09
CA ASP A 29 -17.54 -28.04 -0.58
C ASP A 29 -18.17 -27.16 0.53
N GLY A 30 -18.84 -27.77 1.52
CA GLY A 30 -19.46 -27.06 2.65
C GLY A 30 -18.48 -26.48 3.69
N PHE A 31 -17.23 -26.94 3.70
CA PHE A 31 -16.16 -26.47 4.59
C PHE A 31 -15.17 -25.52 3.90
N VAL A 32 -15.26 -25.39 2.57
CA VAL A 32 -14.37 -24.51 1.80
C VAL A 32 -14.88 -23.07 1.90
N ILE A 33 -14.36 -22.32 2.87
CA ILE A 33 -14.69 -20.90 3.10
C ILE A 33 -13.53 -20.02 2.63
N PRO A 34 -13.69 -19.30 1.49
CA PRO A 34 -12.71 -18.32 1.04
C PRO A 34 -12.64 -17.13 2.00
N LEU A 35 -11.43 -16.74 2.36
CA LEU A 35 -11.17 -15.54 3.16
C LEU A 35 -10.54 -14.46 2.30
N LEU A 36 -11.02 -13.23 2.46
CA LEU A 36 -10.41 -12.05 1.89
C LEU A 36 -9.39 -11.48 2.87
N GLN A 37 -8.27 -10.99 2.34
CA GLN A 37 -7.39 -10.09 3.07
C GLN A 37 -7.67 -8.66 2.60
N GLY A 38 -7.77 -7.71 3.52
CA GLY A 38 -8.09 -6.33 3.24
C GLY A 38 -8.98 -5.71 4.32
N SER A 39 -10.05 -5.04 3.89
CA SER A 39 -10.76 -4.09 4.75
C SER A 39 -12.25 -4.04 4.43
N PHE A 40 -13.10 -3.88 5.45
CA PHE A 40 -14.55 -3.75 5.29
C PHE A 40 -15.11 -2.72 6.27
N GLN A 41 -15.69 -1.63 5.74
CA GLN A 41 -16.36 -0.60 6.52
C GLN A 41 -17.80 -0.45 6.03
N THR A 42 -18.70 -0.12 6.95
CA THR A 42 -20.08 0.26 6.62
C THR A 42 -20.47 1.51 7.39
N GLY A 43 -21.24 2.38 6.76
CA GLY A 43 -21.74 3.62 7.32
C GLY A 43 -23.22 3.78 6.99
N HIS A 44 -24.01 4.20 7.98
CA HIS A 44 -25.41 4.56 7.77
C HIS A 44 -25.52 6.08 7.66
N LEU A 45 -26.01 6.56 6.53
CA LEU A 45 -26.17 7.98 6.23
C LEU A 45 -27.65 8.37 6.32
N LYS A 46 -27.93 9.64 6.58
CA LYS A 46 -29.28 10.21 6.58
C LYS A 46 -29.40 11.29 5.51
N LEU A 47 -29.44 10.86 4.25
CA LEU A 47 -29.48 11.75 3.11
C LEU A 47 -30.90 12.32 2.93
N LYS A 48 -31.10 13.60 3.27
CA LYS A 48 -32.42 14.27 3.21
C LYS A 48 -33.53 13.50 3.96
N ASP A 49 -33.23 13.03 5.16
CA ASP A 49 -34.13 12.21 5.99
C ASP A 49 -34.43 10.79 5.47
N SER A 50 -33.96 10.44 4.27
CA SER A 50 -33.99 9.06 3.74
C SER A 50 -32.74 8.28 4.21
N PRO A 51 -32.90 7.06 4.72
CA PRO A 51 -31.77 6.23 5.13
C PRO A 51 -30.98 5.76 3.92
N ALA A 52 -29.65 5.87 3.99
CA ALA A 52 -28.74 5.29 3.02
C ALA A 52 -27.71 4.42 3.74
N THR A 53 -27.22 3.37 3.07
CA THR A 53 -26.09 2.59 3.56
C THR A 53 -24.97 2.67 2.55
N ILE A 54 -23.79 3.07 3.02
CA ILE A 54 -22.55 3.04 2.25
C ILE A 54 -21.66 1.93 2.81
N ALA A 55 -21.07 1.12 1.94
CA ALA A 55 -20.07 0.14 2.33
C ALA A 55 -18.79 0.37 1.51
N LEU A 56 -17.64 0.14 2.13
CA LEU A 56 -16.33 0.22 1.50
C LEU A 56 -15.63 -1.12 1.70
N ILE A 57 -15.34 -1.80 0.60
CA ILE A 57 -14.71 -3.12 0.60
C ILE A 57 -13.36 -2.97 -0.09
N SER A 58 -12.29 -3.40 0.57
CA SER A 58 -10.96 -3.46 -0.04
C SER A 58 -10.44 -4.87 -0.04
N ARG A 59 -10.05 -5.38 -1.20
CA ARG A 59 -9.56 -6.74 -1.42
C ARG A 59 -8.12 -6.69 -1.88
N ARG A 60 -7.20 -7.30 -1.12
CA ARG A 60 -5.78 -7.37 -1.47
C ARG A 60 -5.49 -8.63 -2.28
N CYS A 61 -4.83 -8.47 -3.42
CA CYS A 61 -4.54 -9.56 -4.33
C CYS A 61 -3.39 -10.45 -3.83
N THR A 62 -3.55 -11.76 -3.98
CA THR A 62 -2.65 -12.80 -3.48
C THR A 62 -1.51 -13.15 -4.45
N ARG A 63 -1.59 -12.70 -5.71
CA ARG A 63 -0.65 -13.02 -6.79
C ARG A 63 0.77 -12.52 -6.54
N ARG A 64 0.94 -11.39 -5.84
CA ARG A 64 2.25 -10.86 -5.40
C ARG A 64 2.20 -10.33 -3.96
N LEU A 65 1.96 -11.22 -3.00
CA LEU A 65 1.95 -10.92 -1.57
C LEU A 65 3.34 -10.61 -1.05
N GLY A 66 3.39 -9.66 -0.11
CA GLY A 66 4.54 -9.44 0.73
C GLY A 66 4.57 -8.11 1.45
N THR A 67 5.68 -7.89 2.17
CA THR A 67 5.90 -6.71 2.99
C THR A 67 6.56 -5.58 2.20
N ARG A 68 6.37 -4.34 2.68
CA ARG A 68 6.65 -3.10 1.96
C ARG A 68 8.02 -3.02 1.30
N LEU A 69 9.10 -3.48 1.93
CA LEU A 69 10.46 -3.35 1.39
C LEU A 69 11.04 -4.66 0.85
N TRP A 70 10.36 -5.78 1.06
CA TRP A 70 10.77 -7.09 0.53
C TRP A 70 10.03 -7.47 -0.76
N ARG A 71 8.86 -6.88 -1.02
CA ARG A 71 8.10 -7.09 -2.26
C ARG A 71 7.60 -5.77 -2.83
N ARG A 72 8.23 -5.34 -3.92
CA ARG A 72 7.86 -4.18 -4.73
C ARG A 72 7.89 -4.52 -6.21
N GLY A 73 7.36 -3.63 -7.03
CA GLY A 73 7.30 -3.86 -8.47
C GLY A 73 6.36 -4.99 -8.86
N ALA A 74 6.45 -5.39 -10.12
CA ALA A 74 5.80 -6.58 -10.65
C ALA A 74 6.73 -7.81 -10.59
N ASN A 75 6.17 -9.02 -10.71
CA ASN A 75 6.93 -10.23 -11.09
C ASN A 75 7.00 -10.36 -12.63
N LEU A 76 7.67 -11.39 -13.12
CA LEU A 76 7.72 -11.71 -14.55
C LEU A 76 6.34 -12.00 -15.16
N GLU A 77 5.36 -12.42 -14.37
CA GLU A 77 3.99 -12.66 -14.82
C GLU A 77 3.15 -11.37 -14.97
N GLY A 78 3.67 -10.21 -14.56
CA GLY A 78 2.94 -8.94 -14.59
C GLY A 78 2.08 -8.68 -13.36
N ASP A 79 2.18 -9.48 -12.31
CA ASP A 79 1.48 -9.26 -11.05
C ASP A 79 2.19 -8.18 -10.23
N ALA A 80 1.53 -7.04 -10.01
CA ALA A 80 2.08 -5.96 -9.18
C ALA A 80 1.95 -6.26 -7.68
N ALA A 81 2.98 -5.93 -6.91
CA ALA A 81 2.94 -6.02 -5.46
C ALA A 81 1.91 -5.04 -4.89
N ASN A 82 1.33 -5.38 -3.74
CA ASN A 82 0.33 -4.57 -3.05
C ASN A 82 -0.85 -4.14 -3.94
N PHE A 83 -1.26 -5.00 -4.88
CA PHE A 83 -2.44 -4.74 -5.71
C PHE A 83 -3.73 -4.90 -4.89
N ILE A 84 -4.57 -3.87 -4.90
CA ILE A 84 -5.80 -3.79 -4.11
C ILE A 84 -6.94 -3.27 -5.00
N GLU A 85 -8.07 -3.97 -4.95
CA GLU A 85 -9.36 -3.47 -5.42
C GLU A 85 -10.09 -2.81 -4.26
N THR A 86 -10.56 -1.58 -4.45
CA THR A 86 -11.41 -0.87 -3.48
C THR A 86 -12.75 -0.57 -4.13
N GLU A 87 -13.82 -1.11 -3.57
CA GLU A 87 -15.19 -1.02 -4.07
C GLU A 87 -16.05 -0.26 -3.06
N GLN A 88 -16.66 0.84 -3.51
CA GLN A 88 -17.64 1.60 -2.75
C GLN A 88 -19.04 1.20 -3.20
N LEU A 89 -19.83 0.66 -2.28
CA LEU A 89 -21.23 0.33 -2.49
C LEU A 89 -22.12 1.40 -1.85
N LEU A 90 -23.21 1.77 -2.52
CA LEU A 90 -24.24 2.63 -1.97
C LEU A 90 -25.61 1.98 -2.20
N GLU A 91 -26.38 1.85 -1.13
CA GLU A 91 -27.80 1.51 -1.15
C GLU A 91 -28.62 2.71 -0.68
N PHE A 92 -29.51 3.20 -1.53
CA PHE A 92 -30.35 4.36 -1.25
C PHE A 92 -31.70 4.21 -1.95
N GLU A 93 -32.79 4.28 -1.18
CA GLU A 93 -34.17 4.17 -1.70
C GLU A 93 -34.40 2.94 -2.60
N GLY A 94 -33.75 1.82 -2.28
CA GLY A 94 -33.82 0.56 -3.03
C GLY A 94 -32.94 0.50 -4.29
N PHE A 95 -32.31 1.60 -4.69
CA PHE A 95 -31.24 1.59 -5.69
C PHE A 95 -29.93 1.09 -5.07
N ARG A 96 -29.15 0.34 -5.84
CA ARG A 96 -27.80 -0.08 -5.43
C ARG A 96 -26.79 0.30 -6.49
N SER A 97 -25.68 0.87 -6.06
CA SER A 97 -24.56 1.21 -6.94
C SER A 97 -23.24 0.67 -6.42
N SER A 98 -22.32 0.42 -7.33
CA SER A 98 -20.94 0.02 -7.03
C SER A 98 -19.96 0.85 -7.84
N PHE A 99 -18.95 1.38 -7.18
CA PHE A 99 -17.84 2.09 -7.80
C PHE A 99 -16.51 1.45 -7.41
N LEU A 100 -15.80 0.92 -8.40
CA LEU A 100 -14.54 0.20 -8.23
C LEU A 100 -13.33 1.06 -8.64
N GLN A 101 -12.29 1.06 -7.81
CA GLN A 101 -10.99 1.62 -8.15
C GLN A 101 -9.89 0.62 -7.78
N ILE A 102 -8.72 0.74 -8.42
CA ILE A 102 -7.58 -0.14 -8.12
C ILE A 102 -6.33 0.66 -7.75
N ARG A 103 -5.50 0.08 -6.89
CA ARG A 103 -4.15 0.59 -6.58
C ARG A 103 -3.14 -0.53 -6.54
N GLY A 104 -1.87 -0.21 -6.75
CA GLY A 104 -0.80 -1.21 -6.70
C GLY A 104 0.58 -0.59 -6.91
N SER A 105 1.64 -1.38 -6.70
CA SER A 105 3.01 -0.95 -6.99
C SER A 105 3.18 -0.60 -8.48
N ILE A 106 4.19 0.21 -8.81
CA ILE A 106 4.55 0.50 -10.21
C ILE A 106 4.94 -0.82 -10.88
N PRO A 107 4.33 -1.22 -12.01
CA PRO A 107 4.43 -2.56 -12.58
C PRO A 107 5.72 -2.76 -13.39
N LEU A 108 6.85 -2.32 -12.83
CA LEU A 108 8.20 -2.54 -13.35
C LEU A 108 8.92 -3.58 -12.48
N LEU A 109 10.04 -4.11 -12.97
CA LEU A 109 10.95 -4.92 -12.17
C LEU A 109 11.85 -3.98 -11.35
N TRP A 110 11.55 -3.82 -10.06
CA TRP A 110 12.33 -2.96 -9.17
C TRP A 110 12.20 -3.38 -7.71
N GLU A 111 13.19 -2.98 -6.93
CA GLU A 111 13.29 -3.31 -5.51
C GLU A 111 13.78 -2.12 -4.68
N GLN A 112 13.53 -2.18 -3.38
CA GLN A 112 14.04 -1.21 -2.40
C GLN A 112 14.29 -1.94 -1.08
N ILE A 113 15.40 -2.69 -1.04
CA ILE A 113 15.71 -3.59 0.07
C ILE A 113 16.33 -2.83 1.25
N VAL A 114 15.93 -3.21 2.47
CA VAL A 114 16.41 -2.60 3.72
C VAL A 114 17.92 -2.79 3.92
N ASP A 115 18.57 -1.73 4.41
CA ASP A 115 20.00 -1.69 4.72
C ASP A 115 20.31 -0.85 5.98
N LEU A 116 19.36 -0.73 6.91
CA LEU A 116 19.35 0.20 8.06
C LEU A 116 19.32 1.69 7.69
N SER A 117 19.31 2.07 6.41
CA SER A 117 19.09 3.47 6.04
C SER A 117 17.62 3.85 6.26
N TYR A 118 17.37 5.10 6.67
CA TYR A 118 16.01 5.62 6.81
C TYR A 118 15.20 5.52 5.50
N LYS A 119 15.86 5.80 4.36
CA LYS A 119 15.34 5.57 3.01
C LYS A 119 16.36 4.72 2.24
N PRO A 120 16.14 3.41 2.12
CA PRO A 120 17.02 2.55 1.31
C PRO A 120 17.01 2.98 -0.15
N ARG A 121 18.08 2.70 -0.89
CA ARG A 121 18.15 3.05 -2.31
C ARG A 121 17.19 2.20 -3.13
N LEU A 122 16.54 2.86 -4.09
CA LEU A 122 15.70 2.20 -5.08
C LEU A 122 16.60 1.63 -6.19
N ASN A 123 16.35 0.39 -6.59
CA ASN A 123 17.06 -0.27 -7.67
C ASN A 123 16.05 -0.72 -8.75
N ILE A 124 16.15 -0.17 -9.96
CA ILE A 124 15.39 -0.64 -11.12
C ILE A 124 16.20 -1.77 -11.74
N ILE A 125 15.59 -2.93 -11.89
CA ILE A 125 16.24 -4.12 -12.42
C ILE A 125 16.16 -4.03 -13.94
N ASP A 126 17.32 -3.85 -14.58
CA ASP A 126 17.41 -3.90 -16.04
C ASP A 126 17.27 -5.35 -16.50
N HIS A 127 16.18 -5.65 -17.17
CA HIS A 127 15.83 -7.01 -17.59
C HIS A 127 15.03 -6.95 -18.90
N GLU A 128 15.40 -7.81 -19.85
CA GLU A 128 14.87 -7.81 -21.22
C GLU A 128 13.35 -7.99 -21.29
N GLU A 129 12.76 -8.75 -20.35
CA GLU A 129 11.31 -8.97 -20.26
C GLU A 129 10.52 -7.79 -19.66
N THR A 130 11.16 -6.71 -19.18
CA THR A 130 10.44 -5.59 -18.54
C THR A 130 9.29 -5.03 -19.38
N PRO A 131 9.44 -4.80 -20.71
CA PRO A 131 8.33 -4.34 -21.54
C PRO A 131 7.16 -5.34 -21.57
N LYS A 132 7.46 -6.64 -21.64
CA LYS A 132 6.45 -7.71 -21.62
C LYS A 132 5.74 -7.83 -20.27
N VAL A 133 6.45 -7.56 -19.17
CA VAL A 133 5.85 -7.52 -17.82
C VAL A 133 4.80 -6.41 -17.73
N VAL A 134 5.12 -5.22 -18.22
CA VAL A 134 4.19 -4.08 -18.27
C VAL A 134 3.01 -4.38 -19.19
N GLU A 135 3.26 -4.97 -20.36
CA GLU A 135 2.22 -5.39 -21.29
C GLU A 135 1.27 -6.43 -20.67
N ARG A 136 1.80 -7.51 -20.08
CA ARG A 136 1.01 -8.54 -19.37
C ARG A 136 0.16 -7.92 -18.26
N HIS A 137 0.73 -7.04 -17.45
CA HIS A 137 0.02 -6.34 -16.38
C HIS A 137 -1.19 -5.59 -16.93
N PHE A 138 -1.00 -4.73 -17.93
CA PHE A 138 -2.09 -3.91 -18.46
C PHE A 138 -3.07 -4.69 -19.33
N HIS A 139 -2.63 -5.76 -20.00
CA HIS A 139 -3.53 -6.66 -20.70
C HIS A 139 -4.51 -7.33 -19.72
N ASP A 140 -4.03 -7.83 -18.58
CA ASP A 140 -4.88 -8.40 -17.50
C ASP A 140 -5.88 -7.35 -16.97
N LEU A 141 -5.47 -6.10 -16.80
CA LEU A 141 -6.37 -5.03 -16.35
C LEU A 141 -7.42 -4.67 -17.41
N LEU A 142 -7.02 -4.49 -18.67
CA LEU A 142 -7.92 -4.14 -19.76
C LEU A 142 -8.98 -5.22 -19.99
N GLN A 143 -8.59 -6.50 -19.89
CA GLN A 143 -9.51 -7.61 -20.04
C GLN A 143 -10.58 -7.66 -18.93
N ARG A 144 -10.22 -7.28 -17.71
CA ARG A 144 -11.12 -7.37 -16.54
C ARG A 144 -11.98 -6.15 -16.34
N TYR A 145 -11.41 -4.97 -16.51
CA TYR A 145 -12.06 -3.72 -16.14
C TYR A 145 -12.43 -2.85 -17.34
N GLY A 146 -12.04 -3.23 -18.56
CA GLY A 146 -12.24 -2.41 -19.75
C GLY A 146 -11.22 -1.27 -19.80
N HIS A 147 -11.68 -0.03 -19.88
CA HIS A 147 -10.79 1.13 -20.00
C HIS A 147 -9.94 1.34 -18.73
N VAL A 148 -8.65 1.64 -18.89
CA VAL A 148 -7.72 1.83 -17.75
C VAL A 148 -7.03 3.19 -17.83
N VAL A 149 -7.18 3.98 -16.77
CA VAL A 149 -6.43 5.21 -16.54
C VAL A 149 -5.40 4.96 -15.44
N ALA A 150 -4.12 4.96 -15.80
CA ALA A 150 -3.01 4.83 -14.87
C ALA A 150 -2.57 6.21 -14.35
N VAL A 151 -2.82 6.46 -13.06
CA VAL A 151 -2.44 7.70 -12.36
C VAL A 151 -1.20 7.45 -11.51
N ASP A 152 -0.08 8.06 -11.89
CA ASP A 152 1.18 8.03 -11.15
C ASP A 152 1.32 9.26 -10.25
N LEU A 153 1.37 9.02 -8.93
CA LEU A 153 1.45 10.01 -7.86
C LEU A 153 2.86 10.17 -7.27
N THR A 154 3.88 9.62 -7.91
CA THR A 154 5.28 9.72 -7.47
C THR A 154 5.84 11.14 -7.56
N ASN A 155 6.90 11.39 -6.80
CA ASN A 155 7.65 12.64 -6.89
C ASN A 155 8.50 12.62 -8.17
N LYS A 156 8.58 13.76 -8.87
CA LYS A 156 9.40 13.86 -10.10
C LYS A 156 10.90 14.03 -9.84
N GLN A 157 11.32 14.05 -8.57
CA GLN A 157 12.70 14.28 -8.15
C GLN A 157 13.31 13.04 -7.47
N GLY A 158 14.64 12.89 -7.61
CA GLY A 158 15.41 11.80 -7.01
C GLY A 158 15.04 10.42 -7.56
N ASP A 159 15.25 9.38 -6.75
CA ASP A 159 14.99 7.98 -7.10
C ASP A 159 13.53 7.73 -7.54
N GLU A 160 12.56 8.42 -6.95
CA GLU A 160 11.14 8.33 -7.35
C GLU A 160 10.92 8.85 -8.77
N GLY A 161 11.61 9.93 -9.14
CA GLY A 161 11.53 10.52 -10.48
C GLY A 161 12.12 9.61 -11.55
N LEU A 162 13.23 8.92 -11.24
CA LEU A 162 13.82 7.93 -12.14
C LEU A 162 12.87 6.75 -12.39
N LEU A 163 12.22 6.24 -11.34
CA LEU A 163 11.24 5.17 -11.47
C LEU A 163 10.00 5.64 -12.26
N SER A 164 9.51 6.85 -12.00
CA SER A 164 8.40 7.46 -12.75
C SER A 164 8.72 7.61 -14.23
N ALA A 165 9.93 8.06 -14.56
CA ALA A 165 10.38 8.21 -15.94
C ALA A 165 10.50 6.86 -16.65
N ALA A 166 11.06 5.84 -15.99
CA ALA A 166 11.11 4.48 -16.53
C ALA A 166 9.70 3.92 -16.78
N TYR A 167 8.77 4.16 -15.85
CA TYR A 167 7.40 3.70 -16.00
C TYR A 167 6.67 4.41 -17.13
N ALA A 168 6.83 5.74 -17.23
CA ALA A 168 6.30 6.53 -18.33
C ALA A 168 6.82 6.04 -19.69
N ALA A 169 8.10 5.70 -19.79
CA ALA A 169 8.71 5.20 -21.03
C ALA A 169 8.11 3.86 -21.48
N GLU A 170 7.81 2.95 -20.55
CA GLU A 170 7.19 1.65 -20.89
C GLU A 170 5.69 1.79 -21.20
N ILE A 171 4.94 2.55 -20.39
CA ILE A 171 3.49 2.68 -20.59
C ILE A 171 3.12 3.48 -21.83
N GLN A 172 3.97 4.42 -22.27
CA GLN A 172 3.77 5.16 -23.52
C GLN A 172 3.81 4.25 -24.76
N LYS A 173 4.43 3.05 -24.66
CA LYS A 173 4.40 2.05 -25.74
C LYS A 173 3.02 1.38 -25.86
N LEU A 174 2.17 1.49 -24.84
CA LEU A 174 0.83 0.91 -24.81
C LEU A 174 -0.20 1.97 -25.22
N SER A 175 -0.70 1.91 -26.45
CA SER A 175 -1.71 2.86 -26.95
C SER A 175 -3.09 2.72 -26.28
N SER A 176 -3.36 1.57 -25.65
CA SER A 176 -4.67 1.24 -25.07
C SER A 176 -4.86 1.74 -23.63
N VAL A 177 -3.85 2.37 -23.03
CA VAL A 177 -3.86 2.80 -21.62
C VAL A 177 -3.61 4.30 -21.52
N ARG A 178 -4.47 5.01 -20.78
CA ARG A 178 -4.28 6.43 -20.52
C ARG A 178 -3.34 6.62 -19.33
N TYR A 179 -2.18 7.24 -19.54
CA TYR A 179 -1.21 7.53 -18.47
C TYR A 179 -1.20 8.99 -18.03
N VAL A 180 -1.34 9.24 -16.72
CA VAL A 180 -1.33 10.58 -16.12
C VAL A 180 -0.32 10.64 -14.98
N SER A 181 0.69 11.51 -15.13
CA SER A 181 1.72 11.74 -14.10
C SER A 181 1.42 13.02 -13.32
N PHE A 182 1.20 12.90 -12.02
CA PHE A 182 0.84 13.99 -11.12
C PHE A 182 1.75 14.00 -9.90
N ASP A 183 2.57 15.05 -9.76
CA ASP A 183 3.48 15.16 -8.61
C ASP A 183 2.70 15.56 -7.35
N PHE A 184 2.26 14.55 -6.61
CA PHE A 184 1.43 14.75 -5.43
C PHE A 184 2.16 15.54 -4.33
N HIS A 185 3.48 15.38 -4.17
CA HIS A 185 4.19 16.06 -3.09
C HIS A 185 4.35 17.56 -3.38
N HIS A 186 4.65 17.90 -4.63
CA HIS A 186 4.70 19.29 -5.06
C HIS A 186 3.32 19.94 -5.06
N CYS A 187 2.31 19.27 -5.64
CA CYS A 187 0.98 19.85 -5.83
C CYS A 187 0.16 19.86 -4.53
N CYS A 188 0.21 18.82 -3.71
CA CYS A 188 -0.59 18.69 -2.49
C CYS A 188 0.26 18.81 -1.21
N GLY A 189 1.48 19.33 -1.31
CA GLY A 189 2.33 19.63 -0.16
C GLY A 189 1.80 20.79 0.68
N GLY A 190 2.11 20.80 1.98
CA GLY A 190 2.01 22.01 2.82
C GLY A 190 0.61 22.57 3.10
N SER A 191 -0.46 21.75 3.07
CA SER A 191 -1.88 22.15 3.32
C SER A 191 -2.73 22.53 2.11
N ASN A 192 -2.19 22.45 0.89
CA ASN A 192 -2.89 22.79 -0.37
C ASN A 192 -3.58 21.58 -1.00
N PHE A 193 -4.48 20.94 -0.25
CA PHE A 193 -5.14 19.70 -0.69
C PHE A 193 -6.24 19.91 -1.72
N ASP A 194 -6.75 21.14 -1.85
CA ASP A 194 -7.67 21.52 -2.93
C ASP A 194 -7.06 21.29 -4.32
N ASN A 195 -5.72 21.24 -4.43
CA ASN A 195 -5.01 20.96 -5.67
C ASN A 195 -5.21 19.53 -6.20
N ILE A 196 -5.81 18.62 -5.42
CA ILE A 196 -6.23 17.32 -5.97
C ILE A 196 -7.35 17.46 -7.01
N GLN A 197 -8.11 18.57 -6.97
CA GLN A 197 -9.04 18.94 -8.03
C GLN A 197 -8.31 19.09 -9.37
N LEU A 198 -7.07 19.58 -9.40
CA LEU A 198 -6.27 19.68 -10.63
C LEU A 198 -5.95 18.32 -11.26
N LEU A 199 -5.83 17.27 -10.44
CA LEU A 199 -5.72 15.91 -10.94
C LEU A 199 -7.06 15.44 -11.51
N TYR A 200 -8.15 15.68 -10.79
CA TYR A 200 -9.50 15.33 -11.26
C TYR A 200 -9.82 16.00 -12.59
N ASP A 201 -9.55 17.29 -12.73
CA ASP A 201 -9.83 18.05 -13.95
C ASP A 201 -9.07 17.47 -15.17
N GLN A 202 -7.90 16.86 -14.97
CA GLN A 202 -7.14 16.17 -16.04
C GLN A 202 -7.74 14.82 -16.46
N ILE A 203 -8.51 14.18 -15.59
CA ILE A 203 -9.07 12.83 -15.81
C ILE A 203 -10.60 12.83 -15.79
N ALA A 204 -11.25 13.99 -15.73
CA ALA A 204 -12.69 14.10 -15.53
C ALA A 204 -13.48 13.42 -16.66
N GLU A 205 -13.07 13.62 -17.91
CA GLU A 205 -13.68 12.98 -19.07
C GLU A 205 -13.55 11.45 -18.99
N ASP A 206 -12.36 10.94 -18.65
CA ASP A 206 -12.13 9.51 -18.48
C ASP A 206 -12.93 8.95 -17.29
N PHE A 207 -13.04 9.70 -16.19
CA PHE A 207 -13.78 9.34 -14.99
C PHE A 207 -15.28 9.19 -15.29
N GLU A 208 -15.87 10.16 -15.98
CA GLU A 208 -17.27 10.12 -16.40
C GLU A 208 -17.54 8.99 -17.39
N LYS A 209 -16.62 8.77 -18.34
CA LYS A 209 -16.70 7.66 -19.31
C LYS A 209 -16.61 6.29 -18.64
N ASN A 210 -15.77 6.13 -17.63
CA ASN A 210 -15.64 4.89 -16.86
C ASN A 210 -16.91 4.58 -16.09
N GLY A 211 -17.55 5.60 -15.52
CA GLY A 211 -18.82 5.48 -14.82
C GLY A 211 -18.77 4.59 -13.58
N TYR A 212 -19.94 4.13 -13.16
CA TYR A 212 -20.15 3.22 -12.02
C TYR A 212 -21.30 2.26 -12.35
N PHE A 213 -21.37 1.16 -11.62
CA PHE A 213 -22.48 0.21 -11.73
C PHE A 213 -23.70 0.73 -10.98
N LEU A 214 -24.91 0.58 -11.54
CA LEU A 214 -26.17 0.99 -10.93
C LEU A 214 -27.29 0.04 -11.32
N ILE A 215 -28.03 -0.44 -10.31
CA ILE A 215 -29.28 -1.19 -10.46
C ILE A 215 -30.44 -0.46 -9.80
N ASP A 216 -31.62 -0.60 -10.39
CA ASP A 216 -32.87 -0.06 -9.81
C ASP A 216 -33.51 -1.01 -8.79
N THR A 217 -34.67 -0.59 -8.30
CA THR A 217 -35.50 -1.32 -7.34
C THR A 217 -36.05 -2.64 -7.89
N GLU A 218 -36.05 -2.83 -9.21
CA GLU A 218 -36.51 -4.04 -9.91
C GLU A 218 -35.32 -4.95 -10.31
N GLU A 219 -34.13 -4.70 -9.76
CA GLU A 219 -32.87 -5.38 -10.07
C GLU A 219 -32.43 -5.26 -11.55
N LYS A 220 -32.94 -4.27 -12.28
CA LYS A 220 -32.54 -4.01 -13.65
C LYS A 220 -31.26 -3.18 -13.68
N ILE A 221 -30.28 -3.64 -14.46
CA ILE A 221 -29.03 -2.91 -14.69
C ILE A 221 -29.31 -1.63 -15.48
N ILE A 222 -29.07 -0.48 -14.86
CA ILE A 222 -29.17 0.84 -15.49
C ILE A 222 -27.82 1.23 -16.07
N LEU A 223 -26.73 1.03 -15.32
CA LEU A 223 -25.36 1.38 -15.71
C LEU A 223 -24.40 0.27 -15.35
N GLU A 224 -23.38 0.10 -16.19
CA GLU A 224 -22.22 -0.74 -15.92
C GLU A 224 -20.97 0.14 -15.90
N GLN A 225 -20.05 -0.16 -14.98
CA GLN A 225 -18.74 0.46 -14.96
C GLN A 225 -17.90 -0.11 -16.11
N ARG A 226 -17.40 0.75 -17.00
CA ARG A 226 -16.69 0.39 -18.23
C ARG A 226 -15.17 0.59 -18.17
N GLY A 227 -14.68 1.07 -17.03
CA GLY A 227 -13.27 1.34 -16.83
C GLY A 227 -12.92 1.59 -15.37
N VAL A 228 -11.62 1.64 -15.09
CA VAL A 228 -11.08 1.87 -13.74
C VAL A 228 -9.95 2.89 -13.75
N ILE A 229 -9.81 3.58 -12.63
CA ILE A 229 -8.62 4.36 -12.33
C ILE A 229 -7.69 3.50 -11.49
N ARG A 230 -6.47 3.33 -12.00
CA ARG A 230 -5.36 2.66 -11.34
C ARG A 230 -4.42 3.69 -10.77
N SER A 231 -4.44 3.88 -9.46
CA SER A 231 -3.51 4.79 -8.78
C SER A 231 -2.25 4.06 -8.31
N ASN A 232 -1.08 4.65 -8.52
CA ASN A 232 0.15 4.17 -7.92
C ASN A 232 0.95 5.29 -7.27
N CYS A 233 1.73 4.90 -6.27
CA CYS A 233 2.81 5.67 -5.70
C CYS A 233 3.96 4.69 -5.41
N ILE A 234 5.03 5.15 -4.78
CA ILE A 234 6.11 4.27 -4.34
C ILE A 234 5.63 3.15 -3.40
N ASP A 235 4.71 3.48 -2.47
CA ASP A 235 4.15 2.53 -1.50
C ASP A 235 2.72 2.09 -1.80
N SER A 236 2.01 2.88 -2.62
CA SER A 236 0.56 2.73 -2.85
C SER A 236 -0.25 2.56 -1.56
N LEU A 237 0.09 3.37 -0.54
CA LEU A 237 -0.64 3.53 0.72
C LEU A 237 -1.20 4.95 0.83
N ASP A 238 -0.40 5.90 1.32
CA ASP A 238 -0.91 7.18 1.82
C ASP A 238 -1.44 8.11 0.70
N ARG A 239 -0.64 8.36 -0.34
CA ARG A 239 -1.02 9.27 -1.44
C ARG A 239 -2.18 8.69 -2.27
N THR A 240 -2.12 7.39 -2.54
CA THR A 240 -3.18 6.66 -3.25
C THR A 240 -4.46 6.62 -2.45
N ASN A 241 -4.43 6.50 -1.12
CA ASN A 241 -5.63 6.51 -0.30
C ASN A 241 -6.36 7.85 -0.37
N VAL A 242 -5.60 8.95 -0.28
CA VAL A 242 -6.16 10.30 -0.42
C VAL A 242 -6.79 10.49 -1.80
N THR A 243 -6.11 10.08 -2.88
CA THR A 243 -6.65 10.16 -4.25
C THR A 243 -7.89 9.29 -4.43
N GLN A 244 -7.88 8.04 -3.98
CA GLN A 244 -9.03 7.14 -4.11
C GLN A 244 -10.24 7.64 -3.32
N SER A 245 -10.03 8.14 -2.09
CA SER A 245 -11.10 8.73 -1.27
C SER A 245 -11.74 9.94 -1.94
N TYR A 246 -10.91 10.81 -2.54
CA TYR A 246 -11.40 11.96 -3.28
C TYR A 246 -12.23 11.56 -4.52
N LEU A 247 -11.74 10.59 -5.30
CA LEU A 247 -12.44 10.07 -6.48
C LEU A 247 -13.74 9.36 -6.10
N ALA A 248 -13.73 8.63 -4.99
CA ALA A 248 -14.90 7.95 -4.46
C ALA A 248 -15.98 8.95 -4.00
N ARG A 249 -15.58 10.08 -3.40
CA ARG A 249 -16.47 11.20 -3.12
C ARG A 249 -17.11 11.76 -4.40
N LYS A 250 -16.32 11.98 -5.46
CA LYS A 250 -16.86 12.45 -6.76
C LYS A 250 -17.85 11.47 -7.37
N SER A 251 -17.60 10.16 -7.28
CA SER A 251 -18.56 9.13 -7.70
C SER A 251 -19.83 9.17 -6.86
N LEU A 252 -19.69 9.32 -5.54
CA LEU A 252 -20.82 9.40 -4.61
C LEU A 252 -21.71 10.61 -4.92
N ASP A 253 -21.10 11.78 -5.15
CA ASP A 253 -21.82 12.99 -5.56
C ASP A 253 -22.61 12.75 -6.87
N SER A 254 -22.00 12.10 -7.86
CA SER A 254 -22.65 11.76 -9.12
C SER A 254 -23.80 10.75 -8.95
N GLN A 255 -23.65 9.77 -8.07
CA GLN A 255 -24.69 8.79 -7.73
C GLN A 255 -25.89 9.50 -7.08
N LEU A 256 -25.65 10.33 -6.07
CA LEU A 256 -26.69 11.08 -5.36
C LEU A 256 -27.39 12.10 -6.25
N GLN A 257 -26.67 12.73 -7.18
CA GLN A 257 -27.24 13.68 -8.13
C GLN A 257 -28.19 12.98 -9.10
N ARG A 258 -27.79 11.81 -9.61
CA ARG A 258 -28.63 11.01 -10.51
C ARG A 258 -29.90 10.50 -9.84
N LEU A 259 -29.82 10.12 -8.56
CA LEU A 259 -30.97 9.66 -7.78
C LEU A 259 -31.89 10.80 -7.31
N GLY A 260 -31.62 12.06 -7.70
CA GLY A 260 -32.42 13.22 -7.30
C GLY A 260 -32.27 13.59 -5.82
N ALA A 261 -31.40 12.89 -5.09
CA ALA A 261 -31.11 13.15 -3.70
C ALA A 261 -30.37 14.48 -3.58
N LEU A 262 -29.14 14.62 -4.10
CA LEU A 262 -28.28 15.74 -3.73
C LEU A 262 -27.23 16.06 -4.80
N SER A 263 -26.76 17.31 -4.84
CA SER A 263 -25.62 17.67 -5.69
C SER A 263 -24.26 17.32 -5.08
N CYS A 264 -24.11 17.31 -3.75
CA CYS A 264 -22.84 16.97 -3.10
C CYS A 264 -23.03 16.50 -1.64
N ILE A 265 -22.36 15.41 -1.25
CA ILE A 265 -22.42 14.86 0.12
C ILE A 265 -21.80 15.80 1.15
N SER A 266 -20.85 16.66 0.76
CA SER A 266 -20.21 17.60 1.70
C SER A 266 -21.18 18.66 2.24
N MET A 267 -22.39 18.77 1.69
CA MET A 267 -23.45 19.60 2.26
C MET A 267 -23.99 19.03 3.59
N PHE A 268 -23.78 17.75 3.86
CA PHE A 268 -24.21 17.05 5.07
C PHE A 268 -22.99 16.75 5.91
N THR A 269 -22.67 17.65 6.84
CA THR A 269 -21.45 17.54 7.66
C THR A 269 -21.37 16.20 8.37
N GLU A 270 -22.45 15.71 8.97
CA GLU A 270 -22.46 14.44 9.71
C GLU A 270 -22.21 13.23 8.80
N ASP A 271 -22.95 13.11 7.70
CA ASP A 271 -22.79 12.01 6.73
C ASP A 271 -21.39 12.03 6.08
N PHE A 272 -20.86 13.23 5.81
CA PHE A 272 -19.53 13.40 5.26
C PHE A 272 -18.43 13.02 6.27
N GLU A 273 -18.62 13.26 7.57
CA GLU A 273 -17.69 12.76 8.59
C GLU A 273 -17.70 11.22 8.68
N ILE A 274 -18.85 10.57 8.50
CA ILE A 274 -18.94 9.10 8.43
C ILE A 274 -18.13 8.59 7.23
N PHE A 275 -18.36 9.16 6.04
CA PHE A 275 -17.60 8.82 4.84
C PHE A 275 -16.09 8.95 5.05
N LYS A 276 -15.64 10.08 5.60
CA LYS A 276 -14.22 10.32 5.85
C LYS A 276 -13.64 9.35 6.88
N THR A 277 -14.39 9.02 7.92
CA THR A 277 -13.98 8.06 8.95
C THR A 277 -13.76 6.68 8.34
N MET A 278 -14.67 6.21 7.49
CA MET A 278 -14.53 4.93 6.79
C MET A 278 -13.24 4.87 5.94
N TRP A 279 -12.92 5.94 5.20
CA TRP A 279 -11.69 6.00 4.39
C TRP A 279 -10.40 6.09 5.22
N VAL A 280 -10.47 6.66 6.43
CA VAL A 280 -9.34 6.65 7.38
C VAL A 280 -9.11 5.25 7.90
N GLU A 281 -10.17 4.57 8.36
CA GLU A 281 -10.11 3.20 8.88
C GLU A 281 -9.63 2.22 7.81
N GLN A 282 -10.16 2.32 6.59
CA GLN A 282 -9.69 1.54 5.44
C GLN A 282 -8.20 1.73 5.18
N GLY A 283 -7.73 2.99 5.22
CA GLY A 283 -6.32 3.31 4.99
C GLY A 283 -5.43 2.69 6.05
N ASP A 284 -5.86 2.75 7.31
CA ASP A 284 -5.15 2.17 8.45
C ASP A 284 -5.06 0.65 8.38
N GLU A 285 -6.17 -0.05 8.10
CA GLU A 285 -6.20 -1.51 7.97
C GLU A 285 -5.27 -1.99 6.85
N ILE A 286 -5.35 -1.39 5.66
CA ILE A 286 -4.45 -1.75 4.57
C ILE A 286 -2.98 -1.43 4.91
N SER A 287 -2.72 -0.31 5.59
CA SER A 287 -1.36 0.04 6.00
C SER A 287 -0.79 -0.94 7.01
N LEU A 288 -1.60 -1.44 7.95
CA LEU A 288 -1.21 -2.45 8.93
C LEU A 288 -0.82 -3.76 8.23
N GLU A 289 -1.60 -4.20 7.25
CA GLU A 289 -1.32 -5.40 6.48
C GLU A 289 -0.02 -5.32 5.66
N TYR A 290 0.29 -4.15 5.08
CA TYR A 290 1.44 -4.00 4.19
C TYR A 290 2.72 -3.57 4.92
N SER A 291 2.60 -2.68 5.92
CA SER A 291 3.73 -2.04 6.61
C SER A 291 3.80 -2.31 8.12
N GLY A 292 2.78 -2.97 8.68
CA GLY A 292 2.71 -3.24 10.12
C GLY A 292 2.37 -2.04 11.00
N THR A 293 2.09 -0.88 10.40
CA THR A 293 1.69 0.33 11.12
C THR A 293 0.45 0.96 10.52
N HIS A 294 -0.23 1.82 11.28
CA HIS A 294 -1.27 2.70 10.76
C HIS A 294 -0.77 3.57 9.59
N ALA A 295 -1.70 4.09 8.78
CA ALA A 295 -1.39 4.92 7.64
C ALA A 295 -0.79 6.25 8.11
N LEU A 296 0.16 6.77 7.33
CA LEU A 296 0.60 8.14 7.53
C LEU A 296 -0.43 9.06 6.88
N LYS A 297 -0.44 10.34 7.25
CA LYS A 297 -1.34 11.32 6.62
C LYS A 297 -2.83 11.05 6.87
N ARG A 298 -3.17 10.32 7.94
CA ARG A 298 -4.56 10.04 8.36
C ARG A 298 -5.43 11.31 8.41
N ASP A 299 -4.85 12.41 8.90
CA ASP A 299 -5.54 13.68 9.10
C ASP A 299 -5.88 14.36 7.77
N LEU A 300 -5.20 13.98 6.68
CA LEU A 300 -5.50 14.49 5.34
C LEU A 300 -6.76 13.89 4.77
N VAL A 301 -7.02 12.61 5.04
CA VAL A 301 -8.30 11.99 4.69
C VAL A 301 -9.40 12.52 5.62
N ARG A 302 -9.12 12.67 6.92
CA ARG A 302 -10.12 13.06 7.92
C ARG A 302 -10.52 14.54 7.88
N TYR A 303 -9.57 15.45 7.72
CA TYR A 303 -9.78 16.88 7.86
C TYR A 303 -9.41 17.68 6.62
N GLY A 304 -8.86 17.03 5.58
CA GLY A 304 -8.31 17.73 4.42
C GLY A 304 -7.06 18.57 4.71
N LYS A 305 -6.57 18.57 5.96
CA LYS A 305 -5.38 19.31 6.42
C LYS A 305 -4.65 18.52 7.50
N GLN A 306 -3.33 18.69 7.57
CA GLN A 306 -2.50 17.96 8.52
C GLN A 306 -2.49 18.70 9.87
N THR A 307 -2.89 18.03 10.97
CA THR A 307 -2.89 18.65 12.30
C THR A 307 -1.58 18.41 13.05
N MET A 308 -1.26 19.25 14.04
CA MET A 308 -0.04 19.10 14.86
C MET A 308 -0.04 17.78 15.65
N THR A 309 -1.18 17.38 16.19
CA THR A 309 -1.35 16.09 16.87
C THR A 309 -1.19 14.92 15.88
N GLY A 310 -1.68 15.08 14.66
CA GLY A 310 -1.48 14.13 13.56
C GLY A 310 -0.01 13.95 13.20
N LEU A 311 0.75 15.03 13.11
CA LEU A 311 2.19 14.98 12.83
C LEU A 311 2.97 14.17 13.87
N ILE A 312 2.63 14.29 15.15
CA ILE A 312 3.26 13.50 16.22
C ILE A 312 2.93 12.01 16.06
N LYS A 313 1.67 11.68 15.78
CA LYS A 313 1.23 10.28 15.55
C LYS A 313 1.84 9.69 14.28
N ASP A 314 1.95 10.47 13.22
CA ASP A 314 2.64 10.11 11.98
C ASP A 314 4.13 9.85 12.27
N GLY A 315 4.77 10.69 13.10
CA GLY A 315 6.15 10.50 13.53
C GLY A 315 6.38 9.19 14.30
N MET A 316 5.51 8.90 15.27
CA MET A 316 5.56 7.62 16.01
C MET A 316 5.36 6.42 15.08
N SER A 317 4.39 6.51 14.17
CA SER A 317 4.14 5.46 13.18
C SER A 317 5.33 5.28 12.24
N ALA A 318 6.02 6.34 11.83
CA ALA A 318 7.22 6.27 11.01
C ALA A 318 8.39 5.58 11.73
N ILE A 319 8.56 5.82 13.04
CA ILE A 319 9.58 5.14 13.86
C ILE A 319 9.26 3.65 13.99
N SER A 320 8.01 3.30 14.33
CA SER A 320 7.56 1.91 14.38
C SER A 320 7.75 1.22 13.03
N ARG A 321 7.39 1.88 11.93
CA ARG A 321 7.53 1.34 10.57
C ARG A 321 8.99 1.11 10.22
N TYR A 322 9.90 2.02 10.61
CA TYR A 322 11.35 1.83 10.45
C TYR A 322 11.84 0.58 11.19
N PHE A 323 11.42 0.39 12.45
CA PHE A 323 11.79 -0.78 13.23
C PHE A 323 11.25 -2.09 12.60
N LEU A 324 9.97 -2.13 12.26
CA LEU A 324 9.32 -3.30 11.69
C LEU A 324 9.95 -3.71 10.35
N ASN A 325 10.11 -2.74 9.45
CA ASN A 325 10.76 -2.93 8.15
C ASN A 325 12.14 -3.59 8.27
N ASN A 326 12.95 -3.11 9.22
CA ASN A 326 14.33 -3.57 9.37
C ASN A 326 14.43 -4.90 10.13
N PHE A 327 13.55 -5.18 11.11
CA PHE A 327 13.78 -6.27 12.07
C PHE A 327 12.69 -7.34 12.13
N GLN A 328 11.48 -7.10 11.61
CA GLN A 328 10.37 -8.05 11.70
C GLN A 328 9.78 -8.44 10.34
N ASP A 329 9.87 -7.56 9.34
CA ASP A 329 9.20 -7.78 8.06
C ASP A 329 9.75 -8.96 7.24
N GLY A 330 10.99 -9.41 7.49
CA GLY A 330 11.51 -10.65 6.90
C GLY A 330 10.77 -11.89 7.39
N ILE A 331 10.55 -11.99 8.71
CA ILE A 331 9.77 -13.09 9.32
C ILE A 331 8.31 -13.04 8.85
N ARG A 332 7.72 -11.84 8.77
CA ARG A 332 6.36 -11.66 8.23
C ARG A 332 6.24 -12.09 6.77
N GLN A 333 7.27 -11.80 5.97
CA GLN A 333 7.33 -12.24 4.57
C GLN A 333 7.40 -13.77 4.48
N ASP A 334 8.25 -14.42 5.27
CA ASP A 334 8.32 -15.90 5.32
C ASP A 334 6.99 -16.52 5.75
N ALA A 335 6.31 -15.96 6.75
CA ALA A 335 4.98 -16.40 7.15
C ALA A 335 3.94 -16.26 6.02
N ALA A 336 3.98 -15.15 5.28
CA ALA A 336 3.12 -14.94 4.12
C ALA A 336 3.42 -15.95 2.99
N ASP A 337 4.68 -16.25 2.73
CA ASP A 337 5.09 -17.22 1.71
C ASP A 337 4.66 -18.65 2.06
N LEU A 338 4.67 -19.03 3.36
CA LEU A 338 4.14 -20.31 3.84
C LEU A 338 2.62 -20.40 3.67
N ILE A 339 1.87 -19.41 4.17
CA ILE A 339 0.40 -19.43 4.13
C ILE A 339 -0.11 -19.39 2.68
N SER A 340 0.55 -18.63 1.81
CA SER A 340 0.16 -18.50 0.40
C SER A 340 0.62 -19.67 -0.48
N GLY A 341 1.35 -20.65 0.05
CA GLY A 341 1.82 -21.81 -0.70
C GLY A 341 3.02 -21.54 -1.63
N ARG A 342 3.67 -20.38 -1.52
CA ARG A 342 4.88 -20.05 -2.29
C ARG A 342 6.08 -20.89 -1.88
N TYR A 343 6.08 -21.35 -0.63
CA TYR A 343 7.03 -22.32 -0.13
C TYR A 343 6.29 -23.52 0.44
N SER A 344 6.54 -24.70 -0.14
CA SER A 344 6.00 -25.98 0.35
C SER A 344 7.03 -26.66 1.25
N VAL A 345 6.62 -26.99 2.47
CA VAL A 345 7.49 -27.65 3.45
C VAL A 345 7.65 -29.13 3.07
N ASN A 346 8.87 -29.55 2.76
CA ASN A 346 9.21 -30.95 2.57
C ASN A 346 9.84 -31.53 3.84
N ARG A 347 9.29 -32.63 4.37
CA ARG A 347 9.78 -33.31 5.59
C ARG A 347 11.19 -33.87 5.43
N ASP A 348 11.60 -34.19 4.20
CA ASP A 348 12.90 -34.79 3.91
C ASP A 348 14.00 -33.74 3.67
N SER A 349 13.63 -32.47 3.58
CA SER A 349 14.57 -31.36 3.37
C SER A 349 14.93 -30.68 4.70
N PRO A 350 16.20 -30.24 4.89
CA PRO A 350 16.57 -29.48 6.07
C PRO A 350 15.79 -28.16 6.12
N SER A 351 15.51 -27.70 7.34
CA SER A 351 14.80 -26.43 7.52
C SER A 351 15.59 -25.27 6.90
N PRO A 352 14.95 -24.41 6.08
CA PRO A 352 15.58 -23.19 5.57
C PRO A 352 15.86 -22.18 6.70
N PHE A 353 15.30 -22.41 7.89
CA PHE A 353 15.52 -21.62 9.10
C PHE A 353 16.73 -22.06 9.92
N GLY A 354 17.68 -22.82 9.35
CA GLY A 354 18.91 -23.23 10.03
C GLY A 354 19.66 -22.08 10.72
N ASN A 355 20.33 -22.37 11.83
CA ASN A 355 21.13 -21.40 12.59
C ASN A 355 22.37 -20.97 11.79
N ASN A 356 22.24 -19.93 10.98
CA ASN A 356 23.39 -19.14 10.57
C ASN A 356 23.74 -18.26 11.77
N GLY A 357 24.90 -18.46 12.41
CA GLY A 357 25.33 -17.85 13.67
C GLY A 357 25.45 -16.31 13.73
N PHE A 358 24.80 -15.60 12.81
CA PHE A 358 24.59 -14.15 12.82
C PHE A 358 23.13 -13.85 13.22
N ASP A 359 22.80 -14.02 14.50
CA ASP A 359 21.55 -13.50 15.05
C ASP A 359 21.69 -11.98 15.20
N SER A 360 21.22 -11.23 14.21
CA SER A 360 21.29 -9.77 14.20
C SER A 360 20.67 -9.12 15.46
N LEU A 361 19.65 -9.76 16.03
CA LEU A 361 19.01 -9.42 17.30
C LEU A 361 19.96 -9.48 18.51
N SER A 362 21.01 -10.29 18.46
CA SER A 362 22.00 -10.44 19.54
C SER A 362 23.02 -9.30 19.56
N TYR A 363 23.36 -8.75 18.39
CA TYR A 363 24.37 -7.69 18.24
C TYR A 363 23.78 -6.28 18.32
N LEU A 364 22.48 -6.11 18.02
CA LEU A 364 21.78 -4.83 18.05
C LEU A 364 21.77 -4.16 19.44
N PRO A 365 21.47 -4.86 20.56
CA PRO A 365 21.52 -4.26 21.89
C PRO A 365 22.93 -3.77 22.25
N VAL A 366 23.96 -4.55 21.90
CA VAL A 366 25.36 -4.20 22.14
C VAL A 366 25.78 -2.99 21.32
N ALA A 367 25.48 -2.98 20.02
CA ALA A 367 25.77 -1.84 19.14
C ALA A 367 25.00 -0.58 19.58
N SER A 368 23.74 -0.72 19.98
CA SER A 368 22.91 0.39 20.47
C SER A 368 23.44 0.95 21.79
N ALA A 369 23.83 0.08 22.73
CA ALA A 369 24.43 0.48 23.99
C ALA A 369 25.78 1.19 23.79
N LEU A 370 26.61 0.72 22.85
CA LEU A 370 27.89 1.38 22.50
C LEU A 370 27.67 2.74 21.85
N LEU A 371 26.67 2.89 20.97
CA LEU A 371 26.33 4.17 20.34
C LEU A 371 25.76 5.17 21.35
N ILE A 372 24.80 4.76 22.17
CA ILE A 372 24.18 5.62 23.19
C ILE A 372 25.20 5.98 24.28
N GLY A 373 25.96 4.99 24.77
CA GLY A 373 27.05 5.18 25.72
C GLY A 373 28.13 6.12 25.17
N GLY A 374 28.56 5.92 23.93
CA GLY A 374 29.53 6.78 23.25
C GLY A 374 29.04 8.22 23.10
N LEU A 375 27.81 8.44 22.65
CA LEU A 375 27.22 9.77 22.49
C LEU A 375 27.00 10.48 23.83
N THR A 376 26.51 9.77 24.85
CA THR A 376 26.29 10.35 26.19
C THR A 376 27.60 10.74 26.85
N VAL A 377 28.63 9.87 26.80
CA VAL A 377 29.97 10.20 27.31
C VAL A 377 30.56 11.37 26.55
N THR A 378 30.41 11.43 25.23
CA THR A 378 30.87 12.55 24.40
C THR A 378 30.18 13.86 24.78
N ASN A 379 28.86 13.86 24.97
CA ASN A 379 28.12 15.05 25.40
C ASN A 379 28.48 15.51 26.81
N ILE A 380 28.65 14.58 27.76
CA ILE A 380 29.04 14.90 29.14
C ILE A 380 30.46 15.48 29.16
N THR A 381 31.40 14.88 28.44
CA THR A 381 32.80 15.35 28.39
C THR A 381 32.95 16.70 27.69
N ILE A 382 32.13 17.00 26.68
CA ILE A 382 32.07 18.33 26.04
C ILE A 382 31.53 19.39 27.02
N ASN A 383 30.49 19.05 27.79
CA ASN A 383 29.86 19.99 28.72
C ASN A 383 30.65 20.24 30.01
N GLN A 384 31.57 19.34 30.40
CA GLN A 384 32.36 19.46 31.64
C GLN A 384 33.60 20.40 31.53
N GLY A 385 33.77 21.11 30.41
CA GLY A 385 34.81 22.16 30.27
C GLY A 385 36.12 21.69 29.62
N ARG A 386 36.85 22.65 29.03
CA ARG A 386 38.06 22.47 28.19
C ARG A 386 39.30 22.11 29.01
N ASN A 387 39.39 20.88 29.50
CA ASN A 387 40.66 20.27 29.90
C ASN A 387 41.21 19.43 28.75
N THR A 388 42.54 19.40 28.56
CA THR A 388 43.18 18.62 27.49
C THR A 388 42.81 17.13 27.53
N ASN A 389 42.63 16.59 28.74
CA ASN A 389 42.20 15.20 28.95
C ASN A 389 40.72 14.97 28.60
N SER A 390 39.82 15.95 28.79
CA SER A 390 38.41 15.82 28.41
C SER A 390 38.22 15.93 26.90
N ILE A 391 39.05 16.71 26.22
CA ILE A 391 39.07 16.81 24.75
C ILE A 391 39.55 15.49 24.13
N LEU A 392 40.63 14.90 24.67
CA LEU A 392 41.16 13.63 24.16
C LEU A 392 40.19 12.47 24.37
N SER A 393 39.56 12.36 25.55
CA SER A 393 38.57 11.30 25.81
C SER A 393 37.32 11.46 24.95
N SER A 394 36.84 12.69 24.76
CA SER A 394 35.73 13.01 23.85
C SER A 394 36.07 12.61 22.40
N ALA A 395 37.28 12.92 21.92
CA ALA A 395 37.72 12.55 20.58
C ALA A 395 37.80 11.02 20.37
N VAL A 396 38.30 10.28 21.37
CA VAL A 396 38.35 8.82 21.32
C VAL A 396 36.95 8.21 21.35
N CYS A 397 36.06 8.67 22.24
CA CYS A 397 34.67 8.20 22.31
C CYS A 397 33.90 8.50 21.02
N ALA A 398 34.08 9.70 20.45
CA ALA A 398 33.51 10.07 19.16
C ALA A 398 34.05 9.18 18.03
N GLY A 399 35.37 8.91 18.02
CA GLY A 399 36.01 8.03 17.04
C GLY A 399 35.50 6.58 17.12
N VAL A 400 35.38 6.02 18.33
CA VAL A 400 34.80 4.68 18.55
C VAL A 400 33.33 4.65 18.13
N THR A 401 32.55 5.66 18.49
CA THR A 401 31.13 5.78 18.11
C THR A 401 30.98 5.84 16.59
N ALA A 402 31.81 6.66 15.91
CA ALA A 402 31.84 6.77 14.47
C ALA A 402 32.27 5.45 13.79
N GLY A 403 33.27 4.76 14.34
CA GLY A 403 33.71 3.45 13.87
C GLY A 403 32.63 2.37 13.98
N VAL A 404 31.96 2.30 15.13
CA VAL A 404 30.81 1.39 15.35
C VAL A 404 29.67 1.74 14.40
N MET A 405 29.34 3.02 14.23
CA MET A 405 28.31 3.47 13.29
C MET A 405 28.65 3.09 11.84
N ALA A 406 29.91 3.27 11.42
CA ALA A 406 30.37 2.88 10.09
C ALA A 406 30.27 1.36 9.87
N LEU A 407 30.62 0.56 10.89
CA LEU A 407 30.55 -0.90 10.84
C LEU A 407 29.12 -1.43 10.83
N VAL A 408 28.21 -0.82 11.60
CA VAL A 408 26.78 -1.14 11.58
C VAL A 408 26.18 -0.78 10.22
N LYS A 409 26.55 0.39 9.66
CA LYS A 409 26.05 0.82 8.35
C LYS A 409 26.57 -0.06 7.21
N SER A 410 27.85 -0.45 7.23
CA SER A 410 28.41 -1.30 6.17
C SER A 410 27.82 -2.72 6.19
N ASN A 411 27.45 -3.23 7.37
CA ASN A 411 26.82 -4.53 7.54
C ASN A 411 25.28 -4.47 7.65
N GLY A 412 24.67 -3.31 7.34
CA GLY A 412 23.24 -3.08 7.60
C GLY A 412 22.33 -4.14 6.99
N ARG A 413 22.61 -4.57 5.75
CA ARG A 413 21.84 -5.64 5.07
C ARG A 413 21.88 -7.00 5.79
N GLN A 414 22.96 -7.31 6.50
CA GLN A 414 23.09 -8.56 7.28
C GLN A 414 22.39 -8.45 8.64
N ILE A 415 22.29 -7.23 9.17
CA ILE A 415 21.63 -6.94 10.45
C ILE A 415 20.10 -6.90 10.26
N CYS A 416 19.63 -6.46 9.09
CA CYS A 416 18.21 -6.49 8.78
C CYS A 416 17.66 -7.93 8.73
N SER A 417 16.44 -8.11 9.21
CA SER A 417 15.67 -9.36 9.12
C SER A 417 15.31 -9.64 7.67
N ARG A 418 16.10 -10.51 7.05
CA ARG A 418 15.92 -10.96 5.66
C ARG A 418 15.04 -12.21 5.61
N PRO A 419 14.02 -12.26 4.73
CA PRO A 419 13.24 -13.47 4.51
C PRO A 419 14.12 -14.59 3.98
N ARG A 420 13.85 -15.81 4.45
CA ARG A 420 14.61 -17.03 4.09
C ARG A 420 13.90 -17.88 3.04
N LEU A 421 12.58 -17.73 2.90
CA LEU A 421 11.76 -18.47 1.93
C LEU A 421 11.57 -17.71 0.63
N CYS A 422 11.71 -16.39 0.68
CA CYS A 422 11.51 -15.50 -0.44
C CYS A 422 12.78 -15.35 -1.29
N GLY A 423 12.73 -15.75 -2.56
CA GLY A 423 13.62 -15.16 -3.56
C GLY A 423 13.30 -13.67 -3.73
N LEU A 424 14.33 -12.81 -3.66
CA LEU A 424 14.23 -11.48 -4.27
C LEU A 424 13.97 -11.65 -5.77
N LEU A 425 13.38 -10.62 -6.41
CA LEU A 425 12.85 -10.69 -7.78
C LEU A 425 13.63 -11.57 -8.75
#